data_AF-A0A963BRB3-F1
#
_entry.id   AF-A0A963BRB3-F1
#
_cell.length_a   1.000
_cell.length_b   1.000
_cell.length_c   1.000
_cell.angle_alpha   90.00
_cell.angle_beta   90.00
_cell.angle_gamma   90.00
#
_symmetry.space_group_name_H-M   'P 1'
#
loop_
_entity.id
_entity.type
_entity.pdbx_description
1 polymer ?
#
loop_
_entity_poly.entity_id
_entity_poly.type
_entity_poly.pdbx_seq_one_letter_code
_entity_poly.pdbx_strand_id
1 'polypeptide(L)'
;MAEAMNTMVANLRRIVAEINRSVTTLTSHADSLNRNTGSVVEGARGQALQAVQAASAITELSASFNEVAQSSNSASESARSTSRQALSGRDIVSQTADEMNSIAAKVSSCTGLIGALNRGGDEIGNVVNVINGIAEQTNLLALNAAIEAARAGEQGRGFAVVADEVRTLASRTGDATREISQMIERIQVDTGKSVTSMNSVSEQVNQGVELAEKAQAA
;
A
#
# COMPACT_ATOMS: atom_id res chain seq x y z
N MET A 1 122.99 -22.47 34.39
CA MET A 1 122.58 -22.03 33.05
C MET A 1 121.70 -23.05 32.32
N ALA A 2 122.10 -24.33 32.23
CA ALA A 2 121.29 -25.37 31.56
C ALA A 2 119.87 -25.53 32.15
N GLU A 3 119.73 -25.48 33.47
CA GLU A 3 118.44 -25.60 34.16
C GLU A 3 117.48 -24.45 33.84
N ALA A 4 117.94 -23.20 33.92
CA ALA A 4 117.15 -22.02 33.55
C ALA A 4 116.74 -22.00 32.06
N MET A 5 117.61 -22.48 31.17
CA MET A 5 117.31 -22.62 29.74
C MET A 5 116.26 -23.71 29.50
N ASN A 6 116.33 -24.83 30.23
CA ASN A 6 115.32 -25.88 30.19
C ASN A 6 113.95 -25.39 30.71
N THR A 7 113.92 -24.59 31.78
CA THR A 7 112.69 -23.95 32.29
C THR A 7 112.10 -22.98 31.27
N MET A 8 112.92 -22.16 30.62
CA MET A 8 112.46 -21.25 29.56
C MET A 8 111.87 -22.02 28.37
N VAL A 9 112.54 -23.09 27.92
CA VAL A 9 112.04 -23.96 26.83
C VAL A 9 110.73 -24.64 27.23
N ALA A 10 110.58 -25.10 28.48
CA ALA A 10 109.34 -25.67 28.98
C ALA A 10 108.19 -24.64 29.01
N ASN A 11 108.46 -23.41 29.45
CA ASN A 11 107.49 -22.32 29.45
C ASN A 11 107.08 -21.90 28.03
N LEU A 12 108.03 -21.81 27.09
CA LEU A 12 107.74 -21.54 25.68
C LEU A 12 106.90 -22.67 25.06
N ARG A 13 107.21 -23.94 25.36
CA ARG A 13 106.39 -25.09 24.92
C ARG A 13 104.97 -25.00 25.45
N ARG A 14 104.78 -24.60 26.72
CA ARG A 14 103.45 -24.40 27.32
C ARG A 14 102.69 -23.27 26.63
N ILE A 15 103.32 -22.12 26.40
CA ILE A 15 102.72 -20.98 25.68
C ILE A 15 102.32 -21.40 24.27
N VAL A 16 103.19 -22.08 23.53
CA VAL A 16 102.87 -22.58 22.18
C VAL A 16 101.70 -23.57 22.20
N ALA A 17 101.61 -24.43 23.21
CA ALA A 17 100.47 -25.34 23.37
C ALA A 17 99.16 -24.59 23.69
N GLU A 18 99.20 -23.58 24.56
CA GLU A 18 98.05 -22.71 24.87
C GLU A 18 97.61 -21.88 23.66
N ILE A 19 98.55 -21.37 22.86
CA ILE A 19 98.26 -20.68 21.60
C ILE A 19 97.58 -21.64 20.61
N ASN A 20 98.13 -22.83 20.40
CA ASN A 20 97.52 -23.82 19.50
C ASN A 20 96.10 -24.16 19.93
N ARG A 21 95.86 -24.38 21.24
CA ARG A 21 94.51 -24.61 21.78
C ARG A 21 93.59 -23.43 21.52
N SER A 22 94.06 -22.20 21.75
CA SER A 22 93.28 -20.98 21.53
C SER A 22 92.91 -20.80 20.05
N VAL A 23 93.84 -21.11 19.13
CA VAL A 23 93.59 -21.11 17.69
C VAL A 23 92.54 -22.16 17.32
N THR A 24 92.62 -23.38 17.85
CA THR A 24 91.60 -24.41 17.59
C THR A 24 90.21 -23.99 18.09
N THR A 25 90.12 -23.41 19.29
CA THR A 25 88.85 -22.89 19.83
C THR A 25 88.32 -21.72 18.98
N LEU A 26 89.18 -20.81 18.54
CA LEU A 26 88.80 -19.69 17.68
C LEU A 26 88.26 -20.18 16.33
N THR A 27 88.91 -21.16 15.70
CA THR A 27 88.44 -21.78 14.46
C THR A 27 87.05 -22.40 14.65
N SER A 28 86.83 -23.13 15.75
CA SER A 28 85.50 -23.69 16.05
C SER A 28 84.43 -22.62 16.25
N HIS A 29 84.76 -21.51 16.92
CA HIS A 29 83.83 -20.39 17.07
C HIS A 29 83.53 -19.69 15.75
N ALA A 30 84.53 -19.53 14.88
CA ALA A 30 84.35 -18.98 13.54
C ALA A 30 83.42 -19.86 12.68
N ASP A 31 83.57 -21.19 12.74
CA ASP A 31 82.67 -22.12 12.06
C ASP A 31 81.23 -22.05 12.58
N SER A 32 81.04 -21.99 13.90
CA SER A 32 79.71 -21.78 14.51
C SER A 32 79.10 -20.45 14.10
N LEU A 33 79.89 -19.37 14.08
CA LEU A 33 79.44 -18.04 13.65
C LEU A 33 79.01 -18.04 12.18
N ASN A 34 79.77 -18.70 11.30
CA ASN A 34 79.44 -18.82 9.88
C ASN A 34 78.11 -19.57 9.68
N ARG A 35 77.90 -20.67 10.42
CA ARG A 35 76.62 -21.42 10.41
C ARG A 35 75.45 -20.56 10.90
N ASN A 36 75.61 -19.88 12.02
CA ASN A 36 74.57 -19.00 12.58
C ASN A 36 74.24 -17.85 11.62
N THR A 37 75.26 -17.25 11.00
CA THR A 37 75.08 -16.19 9.99
C THR A 37 74.28 -16.73 8.79
N GLY A 38 74.57 -17.95 8.34
CA GLY A 38 73.78 -18.63 7.30
C GLY A 38 72.30 -18.78 7.68
N SER A 39 72.01 -19.23 8.90
CA SER A 39 70.62 -19.32 9.40
C SER A 39 69.93 -17.96 9.50
N VAL A 40 70.65 -16.90 9.90
CA VAL A 40 70.12 -15.53 9.95
C VAL A 40 69.79 -15.02 8.55
N VAL A 41 70.65 -15.26 7.55
CA VAL A 41 70.41 -14.87 6.16
C VAL A 41 69.16 -15.59 5.61
N GLU A 42 69.00 -16.88 5.89
CA GLU A 42 67.83 -17.63 5.46
C GLU A 42 66.54 -17.14 6.16
N GLY A 43 66.60 -16.87 7.46
CA GLY A 43 65.50 -16.26 8.20
C GLY A 43 65.12 -14.88 7.66
N ALA A 44 66.10 -14.04 7.35
CA ALA A 44 65.89 -12.72 6.76
C ALA A 44 65.25 -12.80 5.36
N ARG A 45 65.64 -13.80 4.55
CA ARG A 45 64.98 -14.09 3.26
C ARG A 45 63.52 -14.50 3.45
N GLY A 46 63.25 -15.38 4.41
CA GLY A 46 61.88 -15.78 4.76
C GLY A 46 61.02 -14.59 5.20
N GLN A 47 61.57 -13.73 6.07
CA GLN A 47 60.89 -12.52 6.54
C GLN A 47 60.62 -11.54 5.40
N ALA A 48 61.56 -11.37 4.45
CA ALA A 48 61.36 -10.53 3.28
C ALA A 48 60.19 -11.05 2.40
N LEU A 49 60.08 -12.37 2.22
CA LEU A 49 58.96 -12.97 1.49
C LEU A 49 57.62 -12.75 2.22
N GLN A 50 57.59 -12.92 3.54
CA GLN A 50 56.40 -12.65 4.34
C GLN A 50 55.98 -11.18 4.27
N ALA A 51 56.93 -10.24 4.26
CA ALA A 51 56.66 -8.82 4.11
C ALA A 51 56.01 -8.49 2.75
N VAL A 52 56.47 -9.12 1.67
CA VAL A 52 55.86 -8.98 0.33
C VAL A 52 54.43 -9.54 0.33
N GLN A 53 54.20 -10.70 0.94
CA GLN A 53 52.85 -11.28 1.05
C GLN A 53 51.90 -10.39 1.86
N ALA A 54 52.38 -9.84 2.98
CA ALA A 54 51.60 -8.90 3.79
C ALA A 54 51.25 -7.62 3.00
N ALA A 55 52.19 -7.08 2.22
CA ALA A 55 51.94 -5.92 1.38
C ALA A 55 50.87 -6.19 0.30
N SER A 56 50.90 -7.38 -0.32
CA SER A 56 49.85 -7.81 -1.25
C SER A 56 48.49 -7.93 -0.57
N ALA A 57 48.43 -8.55 0.61
CA ALA A 57 47.19 -8.67 1.38
C ALA A 57 46.62 -7.31 1.79
N ILE A 58 47.47 -6.34 2.17
CA ILE A 58 47.05 -4.96 2.47
C ILE A 58 46.45 -4.29 1.23
N THR A 59 47.03 -4.52 0.05
CA THR A 59 46.52 -3.97 -1.21
C THR A 59 45.13 -4.53 -1.55
N GLU A 60 44.95 -5.84 -1.38
CA GLU A 60 43.65 -6.50 -1.58
C GLU A 60 42.61 -6.00 -0.56
N LEU A 61 42.97 -5.90 0.72
CA LEU A 61 42.10 -5.32 1.75
C LEU A 61 41.70 -3.88 1.43
N SER A 62 42.63 -3.06 0.93
CA SER A 62 42.33 -1.69 0.53
C SER A 62 41.31 -1.62 -0.60
N ALA A 63 41.37 -2.54 -1.55
CA ALA A 63 40.38 -2.65 -2.63
C ALA A 63 39.01 -3.04 -2.05
N SER A 64 38.95 -4.06 -1.19
CA SER A 64 37.71 -4.48 -0.54
C SER A 64 37.08 -3.39 0.32
N PHE A 65 37.89 -2.61 1.05
CA PHE A 65 37.37 -1.48 1.82
C PHE A 65 36.73 -0.40 0.93
N ASN A 66 37.29 -0.16 -0.25
CA ASN A 66 36.72 0.79 -1.20
C ASN A 66 35.37 0.28 -1.74
N GLU A 67 35.25 -1.01 -2.04
CA GLU A 67 33.97 -1.63 -2.44
C GLU A 67 32.91 -1.57 -1.33
N VAL A 68 33.31 -1.82 -0.08
CA VAL A 68 32.42 -1.70 1.08
C VAL A 68 31.96 -0.25 1.27
N ALA A 69 32.86 0.73 1.10
CA ALA A 69 32.52 2.14 1.19
C ALA A 69 31.52 2.55 0.09
N GLN A 70 31.75 2.11 -1.15
CA GLN A 70 30.83 2.36 -2.27
C GLN A 70 29.47 1.72 -2.02
N SER A 71 29.44 0.47 -1.58
CA SER A 71 28.20 -0.26 -1.26
C SER A 71 27.42 0.44 -0.15
N SER A 72 28.11 0.93 0.88
CA SER A 72 27.51 1.68 1.99
C SER A 72 26.91 3.01 1.52
N ASN A 73 27.57 3.71 0.61
CA ASN A 73 27.04 4.95 0.02
C ASN A 73 25.78 4.67 -0.80
N SER A 74 25.81 3.66 -1.67
CA SER A 74 24.64 3.24 -2.46
C SER A 74 23.46 2.81 -1.59
N ALA A 75 23.71 2.10 -0.48
CA ALA A 75 22.69 1.72 0.49
C ALA A 75 22.07 2.96 1.18
N SER A 76 22.90 3.95 1.54
CA SER A 76 22.43 5.21 2.12
C SER A 76 21.55 6.01 1.15
N GLU A 77 21.96 6.11 -0.12
CA GLU A 77 21.17 6.76 -1.17
C GLU A 77 19.84 6.03 -1.41
N SER A 78 19.87 4.69 -1.46
CA SER A 78 18.66 3.88 -1.58
C SER A 78 17.71 4.10 -0.42
N ALA A 79 18.21 4.09 0.83
CA ALA A 79 17.40 4.37 2.01
C ALA A 79 16.77 5.78 1.99
N ARG A 80 17.53 6.79 1.55
CA ARG A 80 17.00 8.16 1.34
C ARG A 80 15.94 8.20 0.25
N SER A 81 16.10 7.44 -0.82
CA SER A 81 15.09 7.33 -1.89
C SER A 81 13.82 6.68 -1.38
N THR A 82 13.92 5.55 -0.67
CA THR A 82 12.78 4.86 -0.03
C THR A 82 12.04 5.76 0.94
N SER A 83 12.77 6.53 1.77
CA SER A 83 12.17 7.50 2.69
C SER A 83 11.37 8.58 1.95
N ARG A 84 11.90 9.13 0.84
CA ARG A 84 11.16 10.09 0.00
C ARG A 84 9.92 9.48 -0.64
N GLN A 85 10.01 8.24 -1.13
CA GLN A 85 8.87 7.53 -1.70
C GLN A 85 7.79 7.24 -0.64
N ALA A 86 8.17 6.86 0.58
CA ALA A 86 7.24 6.66 1.69
C ALA A 86 6.50 7.96 2.06
N LEU A 87 7.21 9.10 2.10
CA LEU A 87 6.59 10.41 2.33
C LEU A 87 5.60 10.77 1.21
N SER A 88 5.99 10.60 -0.05
CA SER A 88 5.08 10.82 -1.18
C SER A 88 3.87 9.88 -1.15
N GLY A 89 4.05 8.62 -0.73
CA GLY A 89 2.97 7.67 -0.56
C GLY A 89 1.98 8.12 0.52
N ARG A 90 2.48 8.65 1.64
CA ARG A 90 1.64 9.22 2.71
C ARG A 90 0.79 10.39 2.21
N ASP A 91 1.36 11.25 1.36
CA ASP A 91 0.62 12.39 0.78
C ASP A 91 -0.51 11.91 -0.16
N ILE A 92 -0.26 10.87 -0.97
CA ILE A 92 -1.29 10.26 -1.83
C ILE A 92 -2.41 9.61 -0.99
N VAL A 93 -2.07 8.92 0.10
CA VAL A 93 -3.06 8.35 1.03
C VAL A 93 -3.91 9.46 1.66
N SER A 94 -3.30 10.59 2.04
CA SER A 94 -4.02 11.75 2.56
C SER A 94 -5.02 12.31 1.54
N GLN A 95 -4.59 12.47 0.28
CA GLN A 95 -5.49 12.92 -0.80
C GLN A 95 -6.64 11.93 -1.03
N THR A 96 -6.37 10.63 -0.92
CA THR A 96 -7.38 9.59 -1.05
C THR A 96 -8.43 9.69 0.07
N ALA A 97 -8.00 9.97 1.31
CA ALA A 97 -8.92 10.18 2.43
C ALA A 97 -9.83 11.41 2.21
N ASP A 98 -9.27 12.51 1.70
CA ASP A 98 -10.02 13.72 1.36
C ASP A 98 -11.06 13.45 0.25
N GLU A 99 -10.68 12.70 -0.79
CA GLU A 99 -11.59 12.29 -1.86
C GLU A 99 -12.73 11.40 -1.34
N MET A 100 -12.42 10.45 -0.45
CA MET A 100 -13.43 9.60 0.19
C MET A 100 -14.42 10.45 1.01
N ASN A 101 -13.94 11.42 1.78
CA ASN A 101 -14.81 12.37 2.49
C ASN A 101 -15.71 13.16 1.53
N SER A 102 -15.19 13.57 0.37
CA SER A 102 -16.00 14.23 -0.67
C SER A 102 -17.07 13.29 -1.25
N ILE A 103 -16.74 12.02 -1.47
CA ILE A 103 -17.70 11.00 -1.94
C ILE A 103 -18.79 10.80 -0.88
N ALA A 104 -18.45 10.68 0.40
CA ALA A 104 -19.43 10.55 1.49
C ALA A 104 -20.44 11.71 1.49
N ALA A 105 -19.96 12.94 1.35
CA ALA A 105 -20.81 14.13 1.27
C ALA A 105 -21.76 14.08 0.05
N LYS A 106 -21.25 13.67 -1.12
CA LYS A 106 -22.07 13.52 -2.34
C LYS A 106 -23.13 12.42 -2.21
N VAL A 107 -22.77 11.28 -1.61
CA VAL A 107 -23.71 10.18 -1.33
C VAL A 107 -24.81 10.66 -0.39
N SER A 108 -24.47 11.37 0.69
CA SER A 108 -25.45 11.95 1.61
C SER A 108 -26.42 12.91 0.91
N SER A 109 -25.91 13.78 0.04
CA SER A 109 -26.74 14.69 -0.76
C SER A 109 -27.67 13.92 -1.71
N CYS A 110 -27.19 12.88 -2.38
CA CYS A 110 -27.99 12.03 -3.25
C CYS A 110 -29.11 11.31 -2.48
N THR A 111 -28.81 10.75 -1.30
CA THR A 111 -29.81 10.13 -0.42
C THR A 111 -30.91 11.13 -0.06
N GLY A 112 -30.55 12.38 0.22
CA GLY A 112 -31.51 13.46 0.47
C GLY A 112 -32.44 13.75 -0.72
N LEU A 113 -31.88 13.84 -1.92
CA LEU A 113 -32.64 14.07 -3.17
C LEU A 113 -33.59 12.91 -3.50
N ILE A 114 -33.13 11.67 -3.36
CA ILE A 114 -33.97 10.48 -3.58
C ILE A 114 -35.07 10.40 -2.51
N GLY A 115 -34.76 10.74 -1.26
CA GLY A 115 -35.77 10.84 -0.21
C GLY A 115 -36.84 11.90 -0.50
N ALA A 116 -36.47 13.02 -1.12
CA ALA A 116 -37.43 14.02 -1.58
C ALA A 116 -38.30 13.50 -2.75
N LEU A 117 -37.70 12.76 -3.69
CA LEU A 117 -38.44 12.12 -4.79
C LEU A 117 -39.46 11.10 -4.28
N ASN A 118 -39.08 10.30 -3.28
CA ASN A 118 -39.97 9.32 -2.66
C ASN A 118 -41.19 10.00 -2.01
N ARG A 119 -40.98 11.07 -1.24
CA ARG A 119 -42.08 11.90 -0.68
C ARG A 119 -42.97 12.52 -1.76
N GLY A 120 -42.37 13.03 -2.84
CA GLY A 120 -43.13 13.53 -3.99
C GLY A 120 -43.98 12.44 -4.64
N GLY A 121 -43.48 11.21 -4.70
CA GLY A 121 -44.24 10.04 -5.14
C GLY A 121 -45.46 9.76 -4.27
N ASP A 122 -45.32 9.84 -2.95
CA ASP A 122 -46.45 9.68 -1.99
C ASP A 122 -47.53 10.74 -2.20
N GLU A 123 -47.13 12.01 -2.39
CA GLU A 123 -48.05 13.12 -2.66
C GLU A 123 -48.82 12.91 -3.96
N ILE A 124 -48.13 12.53 -5.04
CA ILE A 124 -48.78 12.23 -6.32
C ILE A 124 -49.71 11.02 -6.17
N GLY A 125 -49.29 9.96 -5.46
CA GLY A 125 -50.11 8.78 -5.20
C GLY A 125 -51.43 9.12 -4.51
N ASN A 126 -51.40 10.01 -3.51
CA ASN A 126 -52.60 10.51 -2.84
C ASN A 126 -53.53 11.25 -3.82
N VAL A 127 -52.99 12.12 -4.67
CA VAL A 127 -53.78 12.84 -5.69
C VAL A 127 -54.42 11.86 -6.68
N VAL A 128 -53.66 10.87 -7.16
CA VAL A 128 -54.16 9.85 -8.10
C VAL A 128 -55.29 9.02 -7.49
N ASN A 129 -55.19 8.66 -6.20
CA ASN A 129 -56.25 7.97 -5.47
C ASN A 129 -57.54 8.81 -5.38
N VAL A 130 -57.42 10.13 -5.17
CA VAL A 130 -58.58 11.04 -5.18
C VAL A 130 -59.21 11.09 -6.57
N ILE A 131 -58.40 11.20 -7.64
CA ILE A 131 -58.93 11.21 -9.03
C ILE A 131 -59.63 9.90 -9.36
N ASN A 132 -59.08 8.76 -8.93
CA ASN A 132 -59.71 7.46 -9.11
C ASN A 132 -61.08 7.42 -8.42
N GLY A 133 -61.17 7.88 -7.17
CA GLY A 133 -62.45 8.00 -6.45
C GLY A 133 -63.46 8.93 -7.15
N ILE A 134 -63.00 10.04 -7.73
CA ILE A 134 -63.85 10.94 -8.54
C ILE A 134 -64.34 10.21 -9.80
N ALA A 135 -63.47 9.45 -10.48
CA ALA A 135 -63.84 8.67 -11.66
C ALA A 135 -64.89 7.60 -11.33
N GLU A 136 -64.75 6.87 -10.22
CA GLU A 136 -65.74 5.90 -9.77
C GLU A 136 -67.10 6.56 -9.42
N GLN A 137 -67.08 7.69 -8.71
CA GLN A 137 -68.31 8.46 -8.43
C GLN A 137 -68.97 8.97 -9.71
N THR A 138 -68.17 9.47 -10.66
CA THR A 138 -68.67 9.96 -11.96
C THR A 138 -69.28 8.82 -12.76
N ASN A 139 -68.67 7.62 -12.73
CA ASN A 139 -69.18 6.42 -13.37
C ASN A 139 -70.54 5.99 -12.77
N LEU A 140 -70.68 6.04 -11.44
CA LEU A 140 -71.95 5.77 -10.75
C LEU A 140 -73.03 6.82 -11.06
N LEU A 141 -72.67 8.10 -11.09
CA LEU A 141 -73.57 9.19 -11.46
C LEU A 141 -74.08 9.04 -12.90
N ALA A 142 -73.17 8.71 -13.84
CA ALA A 142 -73.50 8.48 -15.23
C ALA A 142 -74.42 7.26 -15.40
N LEU A 143 -74.20 6.19 -14.64
CA LEU A 143 -75.08 5.02 -14.65
C LEU A 143 -76.50 5.37 -14.18
N ASN A 144 -76.63 6.13 -13.09
CA ASN A 144 -77.93 6.57 -12.60
C ASN A 144 -78.65 7.49 -13.62
N ALA A 145 -77.90 8.37 -14.28
CA ALA A 145 -78.44 9.22 -15.35
C ALA A 145 -78.90 8.40 -16.57
N ALA A 146 -78.15 7.36 -16.96
CA ALA A 146 -78.53 6.46 -18.05
C ALA A 146 -79.81 5.67 -17.73
N ILE A 147 -79.96 5.21 -16.48
CA ILE A 147 -81.17 4.54 -15.99
C ILE A 147 -82.38 5.48 -16.07
N GLU A 148 -82.24 6.72 -15.58
CA GLU A 148 -83.36 7.67 -15.57
C GLU A 148 -83.71 8.16 -16.99
N ALA A 149 -82.71 8.30 -17.86
CA ALA A 149 -82.92 8.59 -19.28
C ALA A 149 -83.68 7.47 -20.00
N ALA A 150 -83.38 6.20 -19.71
CA ALA A 150 -84.15 5.06 -20.23
C ALA A 150 -85.61 5.07 -19.72
N ARG A 151 -85.81 5.52 -18.47
CA ARG A 151 -87.13 5.63 -17.83
C ARG A 151 -88.03 6.70 -18.48
N ALA A 152 -87.43 7.77 -19.02
CA ALA A 152 -88.13 8.84 -19.74
C ALA A 152 -88.52 8.48 -21.18
N GLY A 153 -88.16 7.29 -21.68
CA GLY A 153 -88.52 6.82 -23.02
C GLY A 153 -87.90 7.67 -24.14
N GLU A 154 -88.69 7.96 -25.20
CA GLU A 154 -88.22 8.73 -26.38
C GLU A 154 -87.72 10.15 -26.05
N GLN A 155 -88.23 10.78 -24.98
CA GLN A 155 -87.78 12.12 -24.55
C GLN A 155 -86.39 12.10 -23.89
N GLY A 156 -85.95 10.96 -23.36
CA GLY A 156 -84.66 10.79 -22.68
C GLY A 156 -83.51 10.37 -23.60
N ARG A 157 -83.78 10.13 -24.89
CA ARG A 157 -82.83 9.50 -25.82
C ARG A 157 -81.52 10.26 -25.98
N GLY A 158 -81.57 11.59 -26.04
CA GLY A 158 -80.37 12.45 -26.10
C GLY A 158 -79.56 12.44 -24.80
N PHE A 159 -80.23 12.40 -23.65
CA PHE A 159 -79.57 12.29 -22.34
C PHE A 159 -78.91 10.92 -22.13
N ALA A 160 -79.52 9.85 -22.65
CA ALA A 160 -78.95 8.50 -22.57
C ALA A 160 -77.58 8.41 -23.28
N VAL A 161 -77.45 9.02 -24.47
CA VAL A 161 -76.18 9.05 -25.21
C VAL A 161 -75.09 9.81 -24.45
N VAL A 162 -75.44 10.96 -23.88
CA VAL A 162 -74.48 11.75 -23.06
C VAL A 162 -74.08 10.98 -21.81
N ALA A 163 -75.01 10.31 -21.14
CA ALA A 163 -74.72 9.51 -19.96
C ALA A 163 -73.76 8.34 -20.26
N ASP A 164 -73.95 7.63 -21.38
CA ASP A 164 -73.02 6.56 -21.80
C ASP A 164 -71.63 7.09 -22.18
N GLU A 165 -71.54 8.27 -22.80
CA GLU A 165 -70.25 8.90 -23.12
C GLU A 165 -69.50 9.31 -21.84
N VAL A 166 -70.20 9.92 -20.87
CA VAL A 166 -69.63 10.27 -19.56
C VAL A 166 -69.19 9.02 -18.81
N ARG A 167 -69.97 7.93 -18.86
CA ARG A 167 -69.61 6.64 -18.25
C ARG A 167 -68.32 6.08 -18.87
N THR A 168 -68.22 6.12 -20.19
CA THR A 168 -67.02 5.67 -20.93
C THR A 168 -65.80 6.52 -20.57
N LEU A 169 -65.96 7.84 -20.46
CA LEU A 169 -64.88 8.75 -20.06
C LEU A 169 -64.42 8.51 -18.61
N ALA A 170 -65.36 8.27 -17.71
CA ALA A 170 -65.09 7.94 -16.31
C ALA A 170 -64.33 6.60 -16.19
N SER A 171 -64.73 5.56 -16.94
CA SER A 171 -63.99 4.29 -17.00
C SER A 171 -62.57 4.48 -17.50
N ARG A 172 -62.37 5.19 -18.62
CA ARG A 172 -61.03 5.47 -19.16
C ARG A 172 -60.15 6.26 -18.19
N THR A 173 -60.75 7.19 -17.46
CA THR A 173 -60.05 7.96 -16.41
C THR A 173 -59.62 7.04 -15.27
N GLY A 174 -60.50 6.15 -14.81
CA GLY A 174 -60.18 5.13 -13.79
C GLY A 174 -59.05 4.20 -14.22
N ASP A 175 -59.07 3.72 -15.46
CA ASP A 175 -57.99 2.89 -16.00
C ASP A 175 -56.65 3.63 -16.05
N ALA A 176 -56.63 4.88 -16.53
CA ALA A 176 -55.43 5.71 -16.57
C ALA A 176 -54.88 6.01 -15.17
N THR A 177 -55.74 6.30 -14.18
CA THR A 177 -55.29 6.50 -12.80
C THR A 177 -54.68 5.23 -12.20
N ARG A 178 -55.23 4.04 -12.48
CA ARG A 178 -54.64 2.76 -12.06
C ARG A 178 -53.25 2.54 -12.65
N GLU A 179 -53.05 2.84 -13.93
CA GLU A 179 -51.73 2.77 -14.56
C GLU A 179 -50.73 3.73 -13.92
N ILE A 180 -51.16 4.97 -13.63
CA ILE A 180 -50.32 5.96 -12.96
C ILE A 180 -49.95 5.50 -11.54
N SER A 181 -50.89 4.95 -10.75
CA SER A 181 -50.60 4.40 -9.43
C SER A 181 -49.53 3.30 -9.48
N GLN A 182 -49.63 2.38 -10.45
CA GLN A 182 -48.63 1.33 -10.63
C GLN A 182 -47.24 1.89 -10.99
N MET A 183 -47.18 2.97 -11.79
CA MET A 183 -45.92 3.64 -12.10
C MET A 183 -45.31 4.30 -10.85
N ILE A 184 -46.13 4.95 -10.01
CA ILE A 184 -45.69 5.58 -8.77
C ILE A 184 -45.16 4.53 -7.78
N GLU A 185 -45.86 3.41 -7.61
CA GLU A 185 -45.39 2.30 -6.76
C GLU A 185 -44.03 1.77 -7.22
N ARG A 186 -43.82 1.60 -8.53
CA ARG A 186 -42.51 1.20 -9.07
C ARG A 186 -41.42 2.22 -8.75
N ILE A 187 -41.71 3.51 -8.92
CA ILE A 187 -40.77 4.60 -8.57
C ILE A 187 -40.44 4.57 -7.08
N GLN A 188 -41.43 4.38 -6.20
CA GLN A 188 -41.20 4.28 -4.75
C GLN A 188 -40.33 3.08 -4.38
N VAL A 189 -40.57 1.91 -4.99
CA VAL A 189 -39.75 0.71 -4.78
C VAL A 189 -38.31 0.94 -5.25
N ASP A 190 -38.11 1.50 -6.43
CA ASP A 190 -36.77 1.69 -6.99
C ASP A 190 -35.98 2.82 -6.30
N THR A 191 -36.67 3.87 -5.84
CA THR A 191 -36.06 4.89 -4.96
C THR A 191 -35.67 4.31 -3.60
N GLY A 192 -36.51 3.45 -3.01
CA GLY A 192 -36.19 2.75 -1.75
C GLY A 192 -34.97 1.82 -1.86
N LYS A 193 -34.86 1.08 -2.98
CA LYS A 193 -33.65 0.29 -3.28
C LYS A 193 -32.42 1.19 -3.41
N SER A 194 -32.55 2.31 -4.12
CA SER A 194 -31.46 3.27 -4.31
C SER A 194 -30.95 3.84 -2.99
N VAL A 195 -31.84 4.19 -2.05
CA VAL A 195 -31.46 4.64 -0.70
C VAL A 195 -30.69 3.55 0.05
N THR A 196 -31.16 2.31 0.01
CA THR A 196 -30.47 1.17 0.65
C THR A 196 -29.05 1.00 0.09
N SER A 197 -28.89 1.05 -1.23
CA SER A 197 -27.57 0.99 -1.87
C SER A 197 -26.68 2.17 -1.49
N MET A 198 -27.22 3.39 -1.44
CA MET A 198 -26.46 4.58 -1.03
C MET A 198 -25.99 4.50 0.43
N ASN A 199 -26.81 3.95 1.33
CA ASN A 199 -26.40 3.73 2.72
C ASN A 199 -25.23 2.74 2.81
N SER A 200 -25.26 1.65 2.02
CA SER A 200 -24.16 0.69 1.97
C SER A 200 -22.88 1.32 1.41
N VAL A 201 -22.98 2.14 0.35
CA VAL A 201 -21.84 2.89 -0.17
C VAL A 201 -21.28 3.86 0.87
N SER A 202 -22.16 4.56 1.62
CA SER A 202 -21.72 5.47 2.69
C SER A 202 -20.92 4.74 3.77
N GLU A 203 -21.32 3.51 4.13
CA GLU A 203 -20.59 2.69 5.10
C GLU A 203 -19.21 2.27 4.55
N GLN A 204 -19.15 1.83 3.30
CA GLN A 204 -17.88 1.46 2.65
C GLN A 204 -16.92 2.65 2.54
N VAL A 205 -17.43 3.83 2.23
CA VAL A 205 -16.62 5.06 2.17
C VAL A 205 -16.06 5.40 3.55
N ASN A 206 -16.87 5.32 4.62
CA ASN A 206 -16.39 5.55 5.98
C ASN A 206 -15.29 4.56 6.38
N GLN A 207 -15.43 3.28 6.03
CA GLN A 207 -14.37 2.28 6.23
C GLN A 207 -13.11 2.63 5.44
N GLY A 208 -13.27 3.12 4.20
CA GLY A 208 -12.17 3.59 3.37
C GLY A 208 -11.39 4.75 4.00
N VAL A 209 -12.10 5.73 4.59
CA VAL A 209 -11.48 6.84 5.35
C VAL A 209 -10.71 6.29 6.55
N GLU A 210 -11.30 5.41 7.36
CA GLU A 210 -10.63 4.85 8.54
C GLU A 210 -9.35 4.07 8.16
N LEU A 211 -9.38 3.32 7.06
CA LEU A 211 -8.21 2.61 6.56
C LEU A 211 -7.12 3.57 6.07
N ALA A 212 -7.50 4.66 5.39
CA ALA A 212 -6.55 5.68 4.94
C ALA A 212 -5.90 6.41 6.13
N GLU A 213 -6.67 6.75 7.16
CA GLU A 213 -6.16 7.35 8.40
C GLU A 213 -5.18 6.42 9.14
N LYS A 214 -5.50 5.12 9.23
CA LYS A 214 -4.59 4.11 9.80
C LYS A 214 -3.29 4.00 9.01
N ALA A 215 -3.38 4.01 7.68
CA ALA A 215 -2.21 3.97 6.81
C ALA A 215 -1.35 5.24 6.90
N GLN A 216 -1.94 6.39 7.26
CA GLN A 216 -1.21 7.64 7.47
C GLN A 216 -0.47 7.69 8.81
N ALA A 217 -0.98 6.98 9.83
CA ALA A 217 -0.39 6.91 11.17
C ALA A 217 0.74 5.87 11.30
N ALA A 218 0.84 4.92 10.37
CA ALA A 218 1.86 3.89 10.31
C ALA A 218 3.16 4.38 9.63
#